data_AF-A0A532TLZ9-F1
#
_entry.id   AF-A0A532TLZ9-F1
#
_cell.length_a   1.000
_cell.length_b   1.000
_cell.length_c   1.000
_cell.angle_alpha   90.00
_cell.angle_beta   90.00
_cell.angle_gamma   90.00
#
_symmetry.space_group_name_H-M   'P 1'
#
loop_
_entity.id
_entity.type
_entity.pdbx_description
1 polymer ?
#
loop_
_entity_poly.entity_id
_entity_poly.type
_entity_poly.pdbx_seq_one_letter_code
_entity_poly.pdbx_strand_id
1 'polypeptide(L)'
;MGEEKSFFDRLPLLDKNKATKFIVYGLLVAILFGLMMMISRSISQNAFSWRDLANQENEMDYWDGDYGYNDYIQRREEIEQIYYWMQWQDVIFVNIARVGVNVSMFFILIGFLSFAVNDKIDEKTRRIFLILAGLILFVIMFTTLFSSISISVS
;
A
#
# COMPACT_ATOMS: atom_id res chain seq x y z
N MET A 1 10.35 41.27 -13.93
CA MET A 1 11.23 40.21 -13.37
C MET A 1 10.34 39.05 -13.00
N GLY A 2 10.55 37.91 -13.67
CA GLY A 2 10.03 36.57 -13.32
C GLY A 2 8.53 36.45 -13.02
N GLU A 3 7.69 36.28 -14.05
CA GLU A 3 6.41 35.59 -13.83
C GLU A 3 6.71 34.16 -13.37
N GLU A 4 6.43 33.87 -12.10
CA GLU A 4 6.39 32.51 -11.59
C GLU A 4 5.30 31.76 -12.36
N LYS A 5 5.68 31.09 -13.46
CA LYS A 5 4.78 30.20 -14.19
C LYS A 5 4.26 29.17 -13.20
N SER A 6 2.97 29.27 -12.91
CA SER A 6 2.24 28.39 -12.00
C SER A 6 2.47 26.94 -12.40
N PHE A 7 2.60 26.03 -11.43
CA PHE A 7 2.72 24.59 -11.69
C PHE A 7 1.61 24.08 -12.64
N PHE A 8 0.44 24.72 -12.56
CA PHE A 8 -0.71 24.48 -13.44
C PHE A 8 -0.47 24.88 -14.91
N ASP A 9 0.34 25.90 -15.20
CA ASP A 9 0.66 26.30 -16.58
C ASP A 9 1.68 25.37 -17.25
N ARG A 10 2.38 24.54 -16.46
CA ARG A 10 3.34 23.54 -16.96
C ARG A 10 2.75 22.14 -17.08
N LEU A 11 1.65 21.85 -16.38
CA LEU A 11 0.87 20.62 -16.51
C LEU A 11 0.41 20.31 -17.95
N PRO A 12 -0.08 21.27 -18.77
CA PRO A 12 -0.53 20.97 -20.14
C PRO A 12 0.60 20.69 -21.14
N LEU A 13 1.88 20.81 -20.73
CA LEU A 13 3.05 20.70 -21.61
C LEU A 13 4.03 19.61 -21.17
N LEU A 14 3.58 18.64 -20.38
CA LEU A 14 4.39 17.45 -20.10
C LEU A 14 4.63 16.67 -21.40
N ASP A 15 5.89 16.63 -21.82
CA ASP A 15 6.34 15.86 -22.98
C ASP A 15 5.84 14.40 -22.88
N LYS A 16 5.47 13.82 -24.01
CA LYS A 16 4.87 12.47 -24.13
C LYS A 16 5.68 11.44 -23.35
N ASN A 17 7.00 11.53 -23.44
CA ASN A 17 7.94 10.64 -22.75
C ASN A 17 7.91 10.81 -21.22
N LYS A 18 7.72 12.04 -20.71
CA LYS A 18 7.60 12.30 -19.27
C LYS A 18 6.24 11.80 -18.75
N ALA A 19 5.16 12.05 -19.47
CA ALA A 19 3.83 11.56 -19.11
C ALA A 19 3.78 10.02 -19.03
N THR A 20 4.37 9.33 -20.02
CA THR A 20 4.50 7.86 -19.97
C THR A 20 5.31 7.40 -18.76
N LYS A 21 6.42 8.06 -18.44
CA LYS A 21 7.23 7.72 -17.26
C LYS A 21 6.45 7.86 -15.95
N PHE A 22 5.64 8.90 -15.81
CA PHE A 22 4.77 9.06 -14.64
C PHE A 22 3.76 7.91 -14.48
N ILE A 23 3.16 7.47 -15.58
CA ILE A 23 2.25 6.31 -15.56
C ILE A 23 3.01 5.04 -15.16
N VAL A 24 4.15 4.77 -15.79
CA VAL A 24 4.94 3.56 -15.54
C VAL A 24 5.47 3.52 -14.12
N TYR A 25 6.08 4.60 -13.63
CA TYR A 25 6.58 4.67 -12.25
C TYR A 25 5.44 4.59 -11.24
N GLY A 26 4.32 5.29 -11.49
CA GLY A 26 3.14 5.18 -10.65
C GLY A 26 2.61 3.75 -10.60
N LEU A 27 2.59 3.03 -11.72
CA LEU A 27 2.12 1.64 -11.76
C LEU A 27 3.06 0.69 -11.01
N LEU A 28 4.38 0.85 -11.16
CA LEU A 28 5.37 0.07 -10.41
C LEU A 28 5.26 0.30 -8.90
N VAL A 29 5.14 1.55 -8.48
CA VAL A 29 4.99 1.91 -7.07
C VAL A 29 3.67 1.36 -6.51
N ALA A 30 2.57 1.42 -7.28
CA ALA A 30 1.28 0.83 -6.88
C ALA A 30 1.38 -0.68 -6.63
N ILE A 31 2.06 -1.40 -7.52
CA ILE A 31 2.26 -2.85 -7.38
C ILE A 31 3.09 -3.16 -6.13
N LEU A 32 4.19 -2.45 -5.90
CA LEU A 32 5.05 -2.67 -4.75
C LEU A 32 4.31 -2.48 -3.42
N PHE A 33 3.57 -1.39 -3.26
CA PHE A 33 2.80 -1.15 -2.04
C PHE A 33 1.57 -2.07 -1.94
N GLY A 34 0.94 -2.43 -3.06
CA GLY A 34 -0.12 -3.43 -3.07
C GLY A 34 0.36 -4.81 -2.59
N LEU A 35 1.53 -5.24 -3.05
CA LEU A 35 2.17 -6.49 -2.60
C LEU A 35 2.52 -6.44 -1.11
N MET A 36 3.11 -5.33 -0.64
CA MET A 36 3.43 -5.13 0.77
C MET A 36 2.19 -5.28 1.66
N MET A 37 1.06 -4.67 1.26
CA MET A 37 -0.21 -4.78 1.96
C MET A 37 -0.73 -6.22 2.00
N MET A 38 -0.67 -6.95 0.88
CA MET A 38 -1.11 -8.34 0.82
C MET A 38 -0.26 -9.27 1.68
N ILE A 39 1.07 -9.11 1.67
CA ILE A 39 1.98 -9.90 2.50
C ILE A 39 1.71 -9.62 3.98
N SER A 40 1.65 -8.35 4.36
CA SER A 40 1.42 -7.94 5.75
C SER A 40 0.09 -8.48 6.29
N ARG A 41 -0.97 -8.41 5.48
CA ARG A 41 -2.29 -8.95 5.84
C ARG A 41 -2.28 -10.47 5.95
N SER A 42 -1.56 -11.14 5.05
CA SER A 42 -1.38 -12.60 5.12
C SER A 42 -0.69 -13.02 6.42
N ILE A 43 0.38 -12.31 6.84
CA ILE A 43 1.08 -12.57 8.10
C ILE A 43 0.12 -12.45 9.29
N SER A 44 -0.66 -11.37 9.36
CA SER A 44 -1.61 -11.15 10.46
C SER A 44 -2.73 -12.20 10.50
N GLN A 45 -3.27 -12.58 9.34
CA GLN A 45 -4.31 -13.62 9.26
C GLN A 45 -3.81 -15.00 9.70
N ASN A 46 -2.53 -15.30 9.47
CA ASN A 46 -1.93 -16.58 9.84
C ASN A 46 -1.28 -16.58 11.24
N ALA A 47 -1.24 -15.43 11.93
CA ALA A 47 -0.55 -15.28 13.21
C ALA A 47 -1.08 -16.24 14.28
N PHE A 48 -2.41 -16.46 14.32
CA PHE A 48 -3.02 -17.38 15.29
C PHE A 48 -2.60 -18.83 15.04
N SER A 49 -2.66 -19.30 13.80
CA SER A 49 -2.23 -20.67 13.44
C SER A 49 -0.74 -20.88 13.70
N TRP A 50 0.08 -19.86 13.45
CA TRP A 50 1.50 -19.90 13.79
C TRP A 50 1.71 -20.02 15.31
N ARG A 51 0.99 -19.23 16.12
CA ARG A 51 1.05 -19.28 17.59
C ARG A 51 0.65 -20.65 18.13
N ASP A 52 -0.42 -21.24 17.61
CA ASP A 52 -0.87 -22.57 18.04
C ASP A 52 0.18 -23.64 17.77
N LEU A 53 0.78 -23.62 16.58
CA LEU A 53 1.84 -24.56 16.21
C LEU A 53 3.09 -24.36 17.08
N ALA A 54 3.52 -23.11 17.28
CA ALA A 54 4.69 -22.80 18.12
C ALA A 54 4.47 -23.19 19.59
N ASN A 55 3.26 -23.02 20.12
CA ASN A 55 2.93 -23.46 21.48
C ASN A 55 2.93 -25.00 21.61
N GLN A 56 2.45 -25.72 20.60
CA GLN A 56 2.50 -27.18 20.58
C GLN A 56 3.94 -27.70 20.56
N GLU A 57 4.78 -27.10 19.72
CA GLU A 57 6.21 -27.44 19.65
C GLU A 57 6.91 -27.14 20.99
N ASN A 58 6.64 -25.98 21.58
CA ASN A 58 7.19 -25.61 22.89
C ASN A 58 6.72 -26.55 24.02
N GLU A 59 5.48 -27.03 23.94
CA GLU A 59 5.00 -28.05 24.87
C GLU A 59 5.74 -29.37 24.65
N MET A 60 5.78 -29.89 23.42
CA MET A 60 6.45 -31.15 23.10
C MET A 60 7.91 -31.19 23.54
N ASP A 61 8.71 -30.18 23.21
CA ASP A 61 10.12 -30.12 23.60
C ASP A 61 10.30 -30.11 25.14
N TYR A 62 9.38 -29.46 25.87
CA TYR A 62 9.39 -29.49 27.33
C TYR A 62 9.09 -30.89 27.88
N TRP A 63 8.12 -31.59 27.29
CA TRP A 63 7.80 -32.97 27.67
C TRP A 63 8.91 -33.96 27.30
N ASP A 64 9.63 -33.71 26.21
CA ASP A 64 10.79 -34.50 25.77
C ASP A 64 12.05 -34.22 26.61
N GLY A 65 12.01 -33.16 27.43
CA GLY A 65 13.07 -32.81 28.37
C GLY A 65 14.24 -32.04 27.75
N ASP A 66 14.04 -31.46 26.57
CA ASP A 66 15.06 -30.66 25.87
C ASP A 66 15.43 -29.39 26.63
N TYR A 67 14.53 -28.89 27.48
CA TYR A 67 14.78 -27.76 28.39
C TYR A 67 13.87 -27.78 29.62
N GLY A 68 14.21 -26.95 30.61
CA GLY A 68 13.52 -26.89 31.90
C GLY A 68 12.29 -25.98 31.90
N TYR A 69 11.56 -25.97 33.02
CA TYR A 69 10.34 -25.18 33.18
C TYR A 69 10.54 -23.67 32.98
N ASN A 70 11.68 -23.13 33.41
CA ASN A 70 11.98 -21.70 33.24
C ASN A 70 12.08 -21.33 31.76
N ASP A 71 12.73 -22.17 30.96
CA ASP A 71 12.89 -21.95 29.51
C ASP A 71 11.55 -22.10 28.79
N TYR A 72 10.72 -23.06 29.20
CA TYR A 72 9.36 -23.23 28.68
C TYR A 72 8.50 -21.97 28.86
N ILE A 73 8.54 -21.36 30.05
CA ILE A 73 7.78 -20.13 30.34
C ILE A 73 8.32 -18.96 29.51
N GLN A 74 9.64 -18.81 29.44
CA GLN A 74 10.24 -17.75 28.64
C GLN A 74 9.85 -17.85 27.16
N ARG A 75 9.99 -19.04 26.56
CA ARG A 75 9.61 -19.28 25.17
C ARG A 75 8.13 -19.04 24.91
N ARG A 76 7.27 -19.42 25.86
CA ARG A 76 5.83 -19.13 25.77
C ARG A 76 5.56 -17.62 25.74
N GLU A 77 6.24 -16.84 26.56
CA GLU A 77 6.13 -15.37 26.51
C GLU A 77 6.63 -14.79 25.19
N GLU A 78 7.73 -15.31 24.64
CA GLU A 78 8.27 -14.91 23.34
C GLU A 78 7.28 -15.22 22.20
N ILE A 79 6.65 -16.39 22.20
CA ILE A 79 5.61 -16.77 21.23
C ILE A 79 4.43 -15.79 21.26
N GLU A 80 3.96 -15.40 22.45
CA GLU A 80 2.90 -14.40 22.58
C GLU A 80 3.32 -13.03 22.02
N GLN A 81 4.54 -12.59 22.33
CA GLN A 81 5.05 -11.31 21.82
C GLN A 81 5.12 -11.30 20.29
N ILE A 82 5.62 -12.38 19.67
CA ILE A 82 5.70 -12.51 18.21
C ILE A 82 4.30 -12.53 17.60
N TYR A 83 3.36 -13.28 18.19
CA TYR A 83 1.96 -13.30 17.76
C TYR A 83 1.35 -11.89 17.73
N TYR A 84 1.48 -11.13 18.82
CA TYR A 84 0.98 -9.75 18.86
C TYR A 84 1.68 -8.85 17.85
N TRP A 85 2.99 -9.01 17.65
CA TRP A 85 3.72 -8.25 16.65
C TRP A 85 3.23 -8.56 15.23
N MET A 86 3.01 -9.83 14.90
CA MET A 86 2.48 -10.26 13.60
C MET A 86 1.08 -9.70 13.31
N GLN A 87 0.25 -9.54 14.34
CA GLN A 87 -1.06 -8.88 14.21
C GLN A 87 -0.93 -7.37 14.05
N TRP A 88 -0.13 -6.74 14.90
CA TRP A 88 -0.04 -5.28 14.96
C TRP A 88 0.68 -4.66 13.76
N GLN A 89 1.67 -5.37 13.19
CA GLN A 89 2.39 -4.90 12.01
C GLN A 89 1.45 -4.65 10.81
N ASP A 90 0.34 -5.40 10.70
CA ASP A 90 -0.66 -5.20 9.64
C ASP A 90 -1.20 -3.78 9.63
N VAL A 91 -1.53 -3.24 10.81
CA VAL A 91 -2.04 -1.87 10.92
C VAL A 91 -1.02 -0.86 10.41
N ILE A 92 0.26 -1.02 10.72
CA ILE A 92 1.32 -0.11 10.29
C ILE A 92 1.53 -0.21 8.78
N PHE A 93 1.82 -1.41 8.29
CA PHE A 93 2.20 -1.63 6.89
C PHE A 93 1.03 -1.37 5.95
N VAL A 94 -0.20 -1.69 6.33
CA VAL A 94 -1.40 -1.32 5.54
C VAL A 94 -1.53 0.19 5.44
N ASN A 95 -1.31 0.95 6.51
CA ASN A 95 -1.39 2.40 6.47
C ASN A 95 -0.29 3.03 5.59
N ILE A 96 0.95 2.56 5.74
CA ILE A 96 2.07 2.99 4.88
C ILE A 96 1.77 2.65 3.42
N ALA A 97 1.31 1.43 3.15
CA ALA A 97 0.97 0.98 1.80
C ALA A 97 -0.18 1.79 1.19
N ARG A 98 -1.22 2.15 1.97
CA ARG A 98 -2.31 3.02 1.49
C ARG A 98 -1.79 4.38 1.03
N VAL A 99 -0.92 5.00 1.81
CA VAL A 99 -0.28 6.28 1.42
C VAL A 99 0.52 6.10 0.13
N GLY A 100 1.32 5.03 0.03
CA GLY A 100 2.10 4.71 -1.16
C GLY A 100 1.23 4.51 -2.40
N VAL A 101 0.13 3.76 -2.29
CA VAL A 101 -0.85 3.52 -3.38
C VAL A 101 -1.55 4.81 -3.79
N ASN A 102 -1.91 5.69 -2.85
CA ASN A 102 -2.53 6.98 -3.18
C ASN A 102 -1.56 7.91 -3.93
N VAL A 103 -0.31 8.00 -3.47
CA VAL A 103 0.75 8.76 -4.16
C VAL A 103 1.00 8.21 -5.56
N SER A 104 1.01 6.89 -5.70
CA SER A 104 1.22 6.24 -6.99
C SER A 104 0.07 6.49 -7.96
N MET A 105 -1.18 6.41 -7.50
CA MET A 105 -2.37 6.76 -8.29
C MET A 105 -2.36 8.23 -8.71
N PHE A 106 -1.87 9.13 -7.85
CA PHE A 106 -1.72 10.54 -8.20
C PHE A 106 -0.72 10.75 -9.36
N PHE A 107 0.40 10.03 -9.39
CA PHE A 107 1.33 10.08 -10.53
C PHE A 107 0.70 9.55 -11.83
N ILE A 108 -0.05 8.45 -11.75
CA ILE A 108 -0.77 7.91 -12.91
C ILE A 108 -1.81 8.91 -13.41
N LEU A 109 -2.54 9.56 -12.50
CA LEU A 109 -3.53 10.60 -12.82
C LEU A 109 -2.88 11.78 -13.58
N ILE A 110 -1.76 12.30 -13.09
CA ILE A 110 -1.00 13.37 -13.78
C ILE A 110 -0.59 12.93 -15.18
N GLY A 111 -0.13 11.68 -15.32
CA GLY A 111 0.22 11.10 -16.61
C GLY A 111 -0.95 11.11 -17.59
N PHE A 112 -2.11 10.57 -17.19
CA PHE A 112 -3.30 10.55 -18.05
C PHE A 112 -3.87 11.94 -18.34
N LEU A 113 -3.88 12.85 -17.38
CA LEU A 113 -4.28 14.24 -17.61
C LEU A 113 -3.36 14.94 -18.62
N SER A 114 -2.05 14.68 -18.55
CA SER A 114 -1.09 15.22 -19.52
C SER A 114 -1.38 14.73 -20.94
N PHE A 115 -1.82 13.47 -21.11
CA PHE A 115 -2.26 12.96 -22.41
C PHE A 115 -3.63 13.52 -22.82
N ALA A 116 -4.54 13.73 -21.87
CA ALA A 116 -5.88 14.25 -22.12
C ALA A 116 -5.90 15.73 -22.52
N VAL A 117 -4.85 16.49 -22.25
CA VAL A 117 -4.74 17.91 -22.64
C VAL A 117 -3.80 18.10 -23.85
N ASN A 118 -3.22 17.02 -24.38
CA ASN A 118 -2.30 17.11 -25.51
C ASN A 118 -3.04 17.23 -26.85
N ASP A 119 -2.97 18.40 -27.47
CA ASP A 119 -3.63 18.71 -28.75
C ASP A 119 -3.04 17.96 -29.97
N LYS A 120 -1.92 17.25 -29.80
CA LYS A 120 -1.34 16.39 -30.85
C LYS A 120 -1.94 14.99 -30.91
N ILE A 121 -2.86 14.66 -30.00
CA ILE A 121 -3.51 13.36 -29.90
C ILE A 121 -4.92 13.45 -30.47
N ASP A 122 -5.36 12.40 -31.18
CA ASP A 122 -6.71 12.31 -31.72
C ASP A 122 -7.79 12.47 -30.62
N GLU A 123 -8.87 13.18 -30.96
CA GLU A 123 -9.95 13.53 -30.02
C GLU A 123 -10.55 12.31 -29.31
N LYS A 124 -10.74 11.19 -30.04
CA LYS A 124 -11.29 9.97 -29.43
C LYS A 124 -10.34 9.41 -28.38
N THR A 125 -9.05 9.42 -28.67
CA THR A 125 -8.01 8.92 -27.77
C THR A 125 -7.86 9.84 -26.54
N ARG A 126 -7.93 11.15 -26.76
CA ARG A 126 -7.91 12.17 -25.71
C ARG A 126 -9.06 11.99 -24.72
N ARG A 127 -10.27 11.72 -25.25
CA ARG A 127 -11.47 11.45 -24.44
C ARG A 127 -11.31 10.18 -23.59
N ILE A 128 -10.71 9.12 -24.13
CA ILE A 128 -10.41 7.89 -23.38
C ILE A 128 -9.46 8.17 -22.21
N PHE A 129 -8.37 8.93 -22.44
CA PHE A 129 -7.45 9.29 -21.36
C PHE A 129 -8.11 10.15 -20.29
N LEU A 130 -9.03 11.03 -20.67
CA LEU A 130 -9.81 11.84 -19.72
C LEU A 130 -10.77 10.97 -18.89
N ILE A 131 -11.41 9.97 -19.50
CA ILE A 131 -12.25 8.99 -18.78
C ILE A 131 -11.40 8.18 -17.79
N LEU A 132 -10.22 7.72 -18.20
CA LEU A 132 -9.30 6.98 -17.32
C LEU A 132 -8.81 7.83 -16.15
N ALA A 133 -8.44 9.09 -16.40
CA ALA A 133 -8.10 10.05 -15.35
C ALA A 133 -9.27 10.24 -14.36
N GLY A 134 -10.48 10.41 -14.87
CA GLY A 134 -11.68 10.53 -14.05
C GLY A 134 -11.95 9.29 -13.18
N LEU A 135 -11.75 8.09 -13.74
CA LEU A 135 -11.89 6.83 -12.99
C LEU A 135 -10.84 6.71 -11.88
N ILE A 136 -9.59 7.05 -12.15
CA ILE A 136 -8.52 7.04 -11.14
C ILE A 136 -8.82 8.05 -10.03
N LEU A 137 -9.28 9.25 -10.38
CA LEU A 137 -9.65 10.28 -9.41
C LEU A 137 -10.81 9.81 -8.53
N PHE A 138 -11.81 9.16 -9.11
CA PHE A 138 -12.90 8.53 -8.37
C PHE A 138 -12.38 7.47 -7.37
N VAL A 139 -11.46 6.60 -7.80
CA VAL A 139 -10.84 5.59 -6.93
C VAL A 139 -10.06 6.26 -5.79
N ILE A 140 -9.25 7.28 -6.07
CA ILE A 140 -8.51 8.03 -5.03
C ILE A 140 -9.49 8.64 -4.02
N MET A 141 -10.56 9.28 -4.48
CA MET A 141 -11.58 9.84 -3.58
C MET A 141 -12.21 8.76 -2.70
N PHE A 142 -12.56 7.63 -3.28
CA PHE A 142 -13.11 6.50 -2.54
C PHE A 142 -12.10 5.98 -1.50
N THR A 143 -10.86 5.67 -1.88
CA THR A 143 -9.86 5.12 -0.94
C THR A 143 -9.52 6.10 0.17
N THR A 144 -9.49 7.40 -0.12
CA THR A 144 -9.14 8.44 0.87
C THR A 144 -10.29 8.68 1.85
N LEU A 145 -11.53 8.83 1.37
CA LEU A 145 -12.69 9.13 2.22
C LEU A 145 -13.12 7.97 3.11
N PHE A 146 -13.04 6.73 2.60
CA PHE A 146 -13.42 5.55 3.38
C PHE A 146 -12.31 5.08 4.34
N SER A 147 -11.04 5.38 4.06
CA SER A 147 -9.94 5.05 4.99
C SER A 147 -9.91 5.91 6.26
N SER A 148 -10.48 7.12 6.23
CA SER A 148 -10.57 8.01 7.41
C SER A 148 -11.67 7.62 8.42
N ILE A 149 -12.48 6.59 8.14
CA ILE A 149 -13.64 6.21 8.98
C ILE A 149 -13.29 5.13 10.04
N SER A 150 -12.05 4.61 10.07
CA SER A 150 -11.72 3.43 10.90
C SER A 150 -10.52 3.65 11.82
N ILE A 151 -10.60 4.65 12.70
CA ILE A 151 -9.91 4.58 14.01
C ILE A 151 -10.88 5.14 15.05
N SER A 152 -11.81 4.28 15.51
CA SER A 152 -12.44 4.46 16.82
C SER A 152 -11.75 3.48 17.74
N VAL A 153 -10.79 3.96 18.53
CA VAL A 153 -10.36 3.26 19.73
C VAL A 153 -11.44 3.57 20.77
N SER A 154 -12.24 2.57 21.11
CA SER A 154 -13.16 2.58 22.25
C SER A 154 -12.72 1.52 23.24
#